data_AF-A0A376LHP1-F1
#
_entry.id   AF-A0A376LHP1-F1
#
_cell.length_a   1.000
_cell.length_b   1.000
_cell.length_c   1.000
_cell.angle_alpha   90.00
_cell.angle_beta   90.00
_cell.angle_gamma   90.00
#
_symmetry.space_group_name_H-M   'P 1'
#
loop_
_entity.id
_entity.type
_entity.pdbx_description
1 polymer ?
#
loop_
_entity_poly.entity_id
_entity_poly.type
_entity_poly.pdbx_seq_one_letter_code
_entity_poly.pdbx_strand_id
1 'polypeptide(L)'
;MDEGESLYSPANIMLMHHVTAALRAHALFTRDVDYIVKDGEVIIVDEHTGRTMQGRRWSDGLHQAVEAKEGVQIQNENQTLASITFQNYFRLYEKLAGMTGTADTEAFEFSSIYKLDTVVVPTNRPMIRKDLPDLVYMTEAEKIQAIIEDIKERTAKGQPVLVGTISIEKSELVSNELTKAGIKHNVLNAKFHANEAAIVAQAGYPACGDYRDQHGGSWYRYCARW
;
A
#
# COMPACT_ATOMS: atom_id res chain seq x y z
N MET A 1 23.95 16.52 -34.41
CA MET A 1 22.94 17.22 -35.23
C MET A 1 23.71 17.85 -36.35
N ASP A 2 23.46 17.38 -37.57
CA ASP A 2 24.14 17.91 -38.74
C ASP A 2 23.53 19.26 -39.13
N GLU A 3 24.32 20.07 -39.82
CA GLU A 3 23.92 21.42 -40.20
C GLU A 3 22.71 21.37 -41.15
N GLY A 4 21.57 21.91 -40.71
CA GLY A 4 20.29 21.90 -41.44
C GLY A 4 19.24 20.91 -40.93
N GLU A 5 19.55 20.07 -39.95
CA GLU A 5 18.58 19.16 -39.34
C GLU A 5 17.63 19.88 -38.35
N SER A 6 16.35 19.47 -38.35
CA SER A 6 15.35 19.99 -37.42
C SER A 6 15.47 19.32 -36.04
N LEU A 7 15.25 20.12 -34.99
CA LEU A 7 15.10 19.62 -33.61
C LEU A 7 13.90 18.66 -33.45
N TYR A 8 12.90 18.77 -34.31
CA TYR A 8 11.72 17.90 -34.30
C TYR A 8 11.90 16.61 -35.13
N SER A 9 13.10 16.35 -35.66
CA SER A 9 13.40 15.10 -36.34
C SER A 9 13.33 13.91 -35.37
N PRO A 10 12.79 12.74 -35.77
CA PRO A 10 12.78 11.54 -34.94
C PRO A 10 14.17 11.13 -34.41
N ALA A 11 15.23 11.43 -35.16
CA ALA A 11 16.62 11.17 -34.75
C ALA A 11 17.07 12.05 -33.56
N ASN A 12 16.41 13.19 -33.34
CA ASN A 12 16.80 14.20 -32.35
C ASN A 12 15.90 14.21 -31.10
N ILE A 13 14.99 13.25 -30.94
CA ILE A 13 14.04 13.20 -29.81
C ILE A 13 14.77 13.24 -28.46
N MET A 14 15.85 12.48 -28.29
CA MET A 14 16.64 12.47 -27.06
C MET A 14 17.33 13.81 -26.79
N LEU A 15 17.86 14.46 -27.83
CA LEU A 15 18.47 15.79 -27.72
C LEU A 15 17.42 16.82 -27.31
N MET A 16 16.25 16.82 -27.96
CA MET A 16 15.14 17.70 -27.65
C MET A 16 14.67 17.53 -26.20
N HIS A 17 14.58 16.28 -25.73
CA HIS A 17 14.23 15.97 -24.35
C HIS A 17 15.25 16.59 -23.36
N HIS A 18 16.55 16.35 -23.55
CA HIS A 18 17.59 16.92 -22.68
C HIS A 18 17.66 18.44 -22.73
N VAL A 19 17.51 19.05 -23.91
CA VAL A 19 17.49 20.53 -24.04
C VAL A 19 16.27 21.11 -23.33
N THR A 20 15.10 20.47 -23.43
CA THR A 20 13.89 20.91 -22.73
C THR A 20 14.06 20.80 -21.21
N ALA A 21 14.67 19.71 -20.72
CA ALA A 21 14.98 19.55 -19.30
C ALA A 21 15.99 20.61 -18.81
N ALA A 22 17.02 20.92 -19.60
CA ALA A 22 17.98 21.98 -19.31
C ALA A 22 17.31 23.35 -19.25
N LEU A 23 16.47 23.70 -20.23
CA LEU A 23 15.73 24.97 -20.23
C LEU A 23 14.83 25.10 -19.00
N ARG A 24 14.13 24.02 -18.62
CA ARG A 24 13.32 24.00 -17.39
C ARG A 24 14.20 24.19 -16.15
N ALA A 25 15.30 23.46 -16.03
CA ALA A 25 16.24 23.61 -14.91
C ALA A 25 16.81 25.03 -14.80
N HIS A 26 17.08 25.69 -15.93
CA HIS A 26 17.59 27.06 -15.96
C HIS A 26 16.52 28.11 -15.64
N ALA A 27 15.33 28.00 -16.22
CA ALA A 27 14.31 29.05 -16.17
C ALA A 27 13.26 28.89 -15.07
N LEU A 28 12.97 27.66 -14.65
CA LEU A 28 11.89 27.36 -13.69
C LEU A 28 12.38 26.96 -12.30
N PHE A 29 13.63 26.49 -12.19
CA PHE A 29 14.18 26.01 -10.91
C PHE A 29 15.30 26.92 -10.42
N THR A 30 15.07 27.55 -9.28
CA THR A 30 15.93 28.56 -8.66
C THR A 30 16.64 27.97 -7.45
N ARG A 31 17.95 28.18 -7.40
CA ARG A 31 18.78 27.81 -6.25
C ARG A 31 18.36 28.62 -5.02
N ASP A 32 18.40 27.98 -3.86
CA ASP A 32 17.99 28.51 -2.54
C ASP A 32 16.49 28.78 -2.40
N VAL A 33 15.68 28.38 -3.40
CA VAL A 33 14.21 28.41 -3.36
C VAL A 33 13.66 27.01 -3.58
N ASP A 34 13.91 26.43 -4.76
CA ASP A 34 13.37 25.12 -5.16
C ASP A 34 14.31 23.97 -4.75
N TYR A 35 15.60 24.27 -4.60
CA TYR A 35 16.63 23.33 -4.15
C TYR A 35 17.83 24.05 -3.58
N ILE A 36 18.66 23.30 -2.87
CA ILE A 36 19.98 23.74 -2.41
C ILE A 36 21.05 22.77 -2.93
N VAL A 37 22.28 23.26 -3.05
CA VAL A 37 23.46 22.42 -3.33
C VAL A 37 24.24 22.28 -2.03
N LYS A 38 24.35 21.05 -1.52
CA LYS A 38 25.06 20.75 -0.28
C LYS A 38 25.88 19.48 -0.46
N ASP A 39 27.13 19.50 -0.02
CA ASP A 39 28.06 18.36 -0.09
C ASP A 39 28.23 17.80 -1.52
N GLY A 40 28.09 18.65 -2.54
CA GLY A 40 28.15 18.26 -3.95
C GLY A 40 26.87 17.59 -4.48
N GLU A 41 25.78 17.60 -3.72
CA GLU A 41 24.48 17.03 -4.11
C GLU A 41 23.39 18.10 -4.21
N VAL A 42 22.47 17.93 -5.17
CA VAL A 42 21.26 18.74 -5.28
C VAL A 42 20.19 18.16 -4.36
N ILE A 43 19.73 18.97 -3.40
CA ILE A 43 18.70 18.59 -2.42
C ILE A 43 17.45 19.44 -2.67
N ILE A 44 16.33 18.79 -2.95
CA ILE A 44 15.06 19.47 -3.21
C ILE A 44 14.55 20.12 -1.93
N VAL A 45 14.02 21.34 -2.06
CA VAL A 45 13.33 22.05 -0.97
C VAL A 45 11.82 21.96 -1.22
N ASP A 46 11.08 21.56 -0.19
CA ASP A 46 9.62 21.53 -0.24
C ASP A 46 9.07 22.96 -0.24
N GLU A 47 8.32 23.33 -1.28
CA GLU A 47 7.79 24.69 -1.49
C GLU A 47 6.88 25.18 -0.35
N HIS A 48 6.17 24.26 0.33
CA HIS A 48 5.18 24.63 1.35
C HIS A 48 5.81 24.76 2.74
N THR A 49 6.83 23.95 3.02
CA THR A 49 7.41 23.82 4.37
C THR A 49 8.83 24.34 4.48
N GLY A 50 9.52 24.57 3.35
CA GLY A 50 10.94 24.94 3.30
C GLY A 50 11.87 23.82 3.78
N ARG A 51 11.36 22.60 3.98
CA ARG A 51 12.15 21.47 4.47
C ARG A 51 12.93 20.82 3.33
N THR A 52 14.17 20.42 3.61
CA THR A 52 15.00 19.68 2.67
C THR A 52 14.54 18.24 2.53
N MET A 53 14.33 17.77 1.30
CA MET A 53 13.88 16.42 0.97
C MET A 53 15.05 15.55 0.50
N GLN A 54 15.91 15.14 1.43
CA GLN A 54 17.04 14.26 1.12
C GLN A 54 16.58 12.92 0.53
N GLY A 55 17.28 12.44 -0.49
CA GLY A 55 16.98 11.20 -1.21
C GLY A 55 15.86 11.30 -2.26
N ARG A 56 15.15 12.44 -2.36
CA ARG A 56 14.22 12.68 -3.47
C ARG A 56 14.96 13.27 -4.67
N ARG A 57 14.62 12.79 -5.86
CA ARG A 57 15.09 13.29 -7.15
C ARG A 57 13.90 13.63 -8.03
N TRP A 58 14.05 14.63 -8.90
CA TRP A 58 13.07 14.88 -9.96
C TRP A 58 13.31 13.89 -11.11
N SER A 59 12.22 13.40 -11.70
CA SER A 59 12.26 12.44 -12.81
C SER A 59 12.49 13.13 -14.17
N ASP A 60 12.57 12.33 -15.25
CA ASP A 60 12.53 12.81 -16.64
C ASP A 60 13.74 13.69 -17.00
N GLY A 61 14.92 13.28 -16.52
CA GLY A 61 16.19 13.98 -16.75
C GLY A 61 16.34 15.34 -16.07
N LEU A 62 15.31 15.83 -15.35
CA LEU A 62 15.31 17.17 -14.77
C LEU A 62 16.34 17.32 -13.64
N HIS A 63 16.50 16.31 -12.80
CA HIS A 63 17.47 16.38 -11.70
C HIS A 63 18.91 16.39 -12.23
N GLN A 64 19.19 15.61 -13.27
CA GLN A 64 20.47 15.62 -13.97
C GLN A 64 20.73 16.97 -14.65
N ALA A 65 19.69 17.61 -15.20
CA ALA A 65 19.80 18.94 -15.78
C ALA A 65 20.13 20.01 -14.73
N VAL A 66 19.57 19.91 -13.51
CA VAL A 66 19.94 20.80 -12.38
C VAL A 66 21.36 20.48 -11.88
N GLU A 67 21.72 19.20 -11.79
CA GLU A 67 23.09 18.77 -11.44
C GLU A 67 24.12 19.36 -12.42
N ALA A 68 23.83 19.30 -13.73
CA ALA A 68 24.65 19.88 -14.79
C ALA A 68 24.70 21.42 -14.73
N LYS A 69 23.56 22.08 -14.47
CA LYS A 69 23.46 23.54 -14.30
C LYS A 69 24.38 24.04 -13.19
N GLU A 70 24.41 23.33 -12.06
CA GLU A 70 25.19 23.71 -10.87
C GLU A 70 26.62 23.17 -10.87
N GLY A 71 27.01 22.42 -11.92
CA GLY A 71 28.36 21.87 -12.06
C GLY A 71 28.69 20.78 -11.03
N VAL A 72 27.69 20.12 -10.47
CA VAL A 72 27.89 19.00 -9.53
C VAL A 72 28.01 17.66 -10.27
N GLN A 73 28.42 16.62 -9.54
CA GLN A 73 28.52 15.28 -10.13
C GLN A 73 27.14 14.79 -10.57
N ILE A 74 26.97 14.63 -11.89
CA ILE A 74 25.75 14.09 -12.46
C ILE A 74 25.66 12.61 -12.09
N GLN A 75 24.60 12.25 -11.39
CA GLN A 75 24.34 10.86 -11.05
C GLN A 75 23.55 10.21 -12.19
N ASN A 76 23.91 8.97 -12.52
CA ASN A 76 23.19 8.22 -13.53
C ASN A 76 21.73 8.04 -13.11
N GLU A 77 20.82 8.25 -14.05
CA GLU A 77 19.41 7.90 -13.84
C GLU A 77 19.30 6.39 -13.63
N ASN A 78 18.45 5.98 -12.69
CA ASN A 78 18.01 4.58 -12.66
C ASN A 78 17.17 4.33 -13.90
N GLN A 79 17.82 3.78 -14.93
CA GLN A 79 17.15 3.45 -16.17
C GLN A 79 16.34 2.16 -16.00
N THR A 80 15.04 2.24 -16.23
CA THR A 80 14.20 1.04 -16.34
C THR A 80 14.58 0.28 -17.61
N LEU A 81 15.33 -0.81 -17.47
CA LEU A 81 15.74 -1.65 -18.60
C LEU A 81 14.57 -2.44 -19.20
N ALA A 82 13.65 -2.90 -18.35
CA ALA A 82 12.47 -3.63 -18.75
C ALA A 82 11.33 -3.39 -17.76
N SER A 83 10.12 -3.30 -18.28
CA SER A 83 8.90 -3.16 -17.47
C SER A 83 7.76 -3.89 -18.14
N ILE A 84 6.93 -4.58 -17.35
CA ILE A 84 5.67 -5.16 -17.79
C ILE A 84 4.65 -5.03 -16.67
N THR A 85 3.40 -4.71 -17.02
CA THR A 85 2.30 -4.70 -16.04
C THR A 85 1.87 -6.13 -15.75
N PHE A 86 1.35 -6.41 -14.55
CA PHE A 86 0.82 -7.75 -14.25
C PHE A 86 -0.28 -8.17 -15.23
N GLN A 87 -1.13 -7.23 -15.66
CA GLN A 87 -2.15 -7.48 -16.67
C GLN A 87 -1.55 -8.04 -17.96
N ASN A 88 -0.52 -7.38 -18.52
CA ASN A 88 0.13 -7.83 -19.74
C ASN A 88 0.96 -9.09 -19.52
N TYR A 89 1.60 -9.23 -18.36
CA TYR A 89 2.39 -10.40 -17.99
C TYR A 89 1.54 -11.67 -17.96
N PHE A 90 0.36 -11.64 -17.31
CA PHE A 90 -0.53 -12.80 -17.27
C PHE A 90 -1.14 -13.15 -18.63
N ARG A 91 -1.29 -12.18 -19.54
CA ARG A 91 -1.75 -12.43 -20.93
C ARG A 91 -0.73 -13.17 -21.79
N LEU A 92 0.53 -13.28 -21.37
CA LEU A 92 1.55 -14.05 -22.09
C LEU A 92 1.40 -15.57 -21.89
N TYR A 93 0.66 -16.01 -20.86
CA TYR A 93 0.47 -17.43 -20.59
C TYR A 93 -0.51 -18.03 -21.60
N GLU A 94 -0.13 -19.15 -22.22
CA GLU A 94 -1.00 -19.90 -23.14
C GLU A 94 -2.29 -20.38 -22.45
N LYS A 95 -2.21 -20.71 -21.16
CA LYS A 95 -3.33 -21.10 -20.33
C LYS A 95 -3.30 -20.34 -19.02
N LEU A 96 -4.34 -19.55 -18.79
CA LEU A 96 -4.54 -18.77 -17.57
C LEU A 96 -5.80 -19.25 -16.85
N ALA A 97 -5.71 -19.44 -15.54
CA ALA A 97 -6.82 -19.77 -14.66
C ALA A 97 -6.54 -19.21 -13.27
N GLY A 98 -7.59 -18.96 -12.48
CA GLY A 98 -7.47 -18.42 -11.13
C GLY A 98 -8.62 -18.90 -10.23
N MET A 99 -8.44 -18.73 -8.92
CA MET A 99 -9.45 -19.03 -7.92
C MET A 99 -9.54 -17.89 -6.90
N THR A 100 -10.76 -17.53 -6.52
CA THR A 100 -11.03 -16.52 -5.49
C THR A 100 -12.42 -16.73 -4.89
N GLY A 101 -12.65 -16.23 -3.69
CA GLY A 101 -13.95 -16.30 -3.02
C GLY A 101 -14.96 -15.24 -3.49
N THR A 102 -14.53 -14.22 -4.26
CA THR A 102 -15.33 -13.02 -4.53
C THR A 102 -15.27 -12.55 -5.99
N ALA A 103 -15.00 -13.43 -6.97
CA ALA A 103 -14.86 -13.01 -8.38
C ALA A 103 -16.17 -12.61 -9.08
N ASP A 104 -17.33 -12.94 -8.50
CA ASP A 104 -18.62 -12.77 -9.19
C ASP A 104 -18.90 -11.31 -9.56
N THR A 105 -18.52 -10.35 -8.70
CA THR A 105 -18.70 -8.91 -8.96
C THR A 105 -17.80 -8.40 -10.07
N GLU A 106 -16.61 -8.99 -10.23
CA GLU A 106 -15.58 -8.56 -11.18
C GLU A 106 -15.58 -9.43 -12.46
N ALA A 107 -16.58 -10.28 -12.65
CA ALA A 107 -16.65 -11.25 -13.75
C ALA A 107 -16.52 -10.59 -15.14
N PHE A 108 -17.13 -9.41 -15.31
CA PHE A 108 -17.04 -8.64 -16.55
C PHE A 108 -15.61 -8.14 -16.82
N GLU A 109 -14.90 -7.70 -15.79
CA GLU A 109 -13.52 -7.24 -15.92
C GLU A 109 -12.59 -8.41 -16.27
N PHE A 110 -12.76 -9.57 -15.62
CA PHE A 110 -11.99 -10.77 -15.94
C PHE A 110 -12.18 -11.25 -17.39
N SER A 111 -13.43 -11.24 -17.87
CA SER A 111 -13.74 -11.63 -19.25
C SER A 111 -13.20 -10.62 -20.27
N SER A 112 -13.36 -9.31 -20.01
CA SER A 112 -12.92 -8.27 -20.94
C SER A 112 -11.39 -8.20 -21.06
N ILE A 113 -10.67 -8.21 -19.93
CA ILE A 113 -9.21 -8.03 -19.86
C ILE A 113 -8.46 -9.34 -20.16
N TYR A 114 -8.86 -10.44 -19.51
CA TYR A 114 -8.11 -11.71 -19.52
C TYR A 114 -8.78 -12.83 -20.31
N LYS A 115 -10.00 -12.62 -20.83
CA LYS A 115 -10.81 -13.68 -21.47
C LYS A 115 -11.06 -14.86 -20.51
N LEU A 116 -11.21 -14.54 -19.22
CA LEU A 116 -11.52 -15.52 -18.18
C LEU A 116 -13.00 -15.45 -17.82
N ASP A 117 -13.70 -16.56 -17.99
CA ASP A 117 -15.06 -16.72 -17.52
C ASP A 117 -15.07 -17.01 -16.01
N THR A 118 -16.00 -16.37 -15.30
CA THR A 118 -16.18 -16.59 -13.86
C THR A 118 -17.33 -17.56 -13.63
N VAL A 119 -17.06 -18.64 -12.90
CA VAL A 119 -18.06 -19.64 -12.53
C VAL A 119 -18.22 -19.66 -11.01
N VAL A 120 -19.44 -19.43 -10.54
CA VAL A 120 -19.77 -19.52 -9.11
C VAL A 120 -19.93 -20.99 -8.73
N VAL A 121 -18.92 -21.52 -8.05
CA VAL A 121 -18.95 -22.89 -7.53
C VAL A 121 -19.78 -22.90 -6.23
N PRO A 122 -20.80 -23.77 -6.10
CA PRO A 122 -21.62 -23.84 -4.89
C PRO A 122 -20.78 -24.26 -3.68
N THR A 123 -21.14 -23.74 -2.50
CA THR A 123 -20.47 -24.11 -1.25
C THR A 123 -20.79 -25.54 -0.84
N ASN A 124 -19.82 -26.24 -0.24
CA ASN A 124 -20.02 -27.60 0.27
C ASN A 124 -21.10 -27.70 1.37
N ARG A 125 -21.41 -26.59 2.05
CA ARG A 125 -22.46 -26.50 3.07
C ARG A 125 -23.32 -25.26 2.84
N PRO A 126 -24.62 -25.28 3.23
CA PRO A 126 -25.45 -24.08 3.22
C PRO A 126 -24.81 -22.97 4.06
N MET A 127 -24.78 -21.76 3.50
CA MET A 127 -24.22 -20.58 4.16
C MET A 127 -25.24 -20.03 5.18
N ILE A 128 -24.84 -19.98 6.46
CA ILE A 128 -25.68 -19.51 7.58
C ILE A 128 -25.10 -18.27 8.29
N ARG A 129 -24.06 -17.65 7.72
CA ARG A 129 -23.45 -16.43 8.25
C ARG A 129 -24.50 -15.31 8.21
N LYS A 130 -24.66 -14.61 9.34
CA LYS A 130 -25.55 -13.46 9.45
C LYS A 130 -24.76 -12.19 9.19
N ASP A 131 -24.96 -11.61 8.01
CA ASP A 131 -24.38 -10.32 7.66
C ASP A 131 -25.31 -9.22 8.16
N LEU A 132 -24.83 -8.45 9.14
CA LEU A 132 -25.59 -7.35 9.75
C LEU A 132 -25.39 -6.06 8.94
N PRO A 133 -26.37 -5.14 8.92
CA PRO A 133 -26.20 -3.83 8.29
C PRO A 133 -25.07 -3.01 8.92
N ASP A 134 -24.50 -2.11 8.12
CA ASP A 134 -23.45 -1.20 8.57
C ASP A 134 -23.96 -0.21 9.63
N LEU A 135 -23.10 0.08 10.61
CA LEU A 135 -23.32 1.11 11.62
C LEU A 135 -22.41 2.30 11.35
N VAL A 136 -23.01 3.48 11.16
CA VAL A 136 -22.29 4.73 10.84
C VAL A 136 -22.41 5.70 12.02
N TYR A 137 -21.29 6.32 12.39
CA TYR A 137 -21.18 7.25 13.52
C TYR A 137 -20.68 8.62 13.03
N MET A 138 -21.03 9.66 13.78
CA MET A 138 -20.66 11.05 13.45
C MET A 138 -19.16 11.28 13.63
N THR A 139 -18.57 10.72 14.68
CA THR A 139 -17.15 10.85 14.97
C THR A 139 -16.45 9.50 15.03
N GLU A 140 -15.15 9.52 14.77
CA GLU A 140 -14.32 8.32 14.90
C GLU A 140 -14.22 7.83 16.35
N ALA A 141 -14.23 8.75 17.33
CA ALA A 141 -14.21 8.39 18.75
C ALA A 141 -15.46 7.59 19.15
N GLU A 142 -16.65 8.02 18.72
CA GLU A 142 -17.90 7.28 18.95
C GLU A 142 -17.89 5.91 18.27
N LYS A 143 -17.42 5.84 17.02
CA LYS A 143 -17.26 4.59 16.28
C LYS A 143 -16.37 3.61 17.05
N ILE A 144 -15.20 4.05 17.51
CA ILE A 144 -14.28 3.18 18.25
C ILE A 144 -14.90 2.74 19.57
N GLN A 145 -15.49 3.66 20.33
CA GLN A 145 -16.13 3.30 21.60
C GLN A 145 -17.23 2.25 21.42
N ALA A 146 -18.05 2.37 20.37
CA ALA A 146 -19.07 1.38 20.03
C ALA A 146 -18.46 0.02 19.65
N ILE A 147 -17.36 0.02 18.88
CA ILE A 147 -16.61 -1.21 18.56
C ILE A 147 -16.09 -1.88 19.83
N ILE A 148 -15.50 -1.12 20.76
CA ILE A 148 -14.96 -1.65 22.03
C ILE A 148 -16.07 -2.28 22.88
N GLU A 149 -17.24 -1.64 22.96
CA GLU A 149 -18.37 -2.18 23.75
C GLU A 149 -18.94 -3.46 23.11
N ASP A 150 -19.10 -3.51 21.78
CA ASP A 150 -19.55 -4.73 21.08
C ASP A 150 -18.54 -5.88 21.27
N ILE A 151 -17.24 -5.61 21.17
CA ILE A 151 -16.19 -6.60 21.44
C ILE A 151 -16.29 -7.10 22.88
N LYS A 152 -16.51 -6.21 23.85
CA LYS A 152 -16.61 -6.56 25.26
C LYS A 152 -17.81 -7.48 25.52
N GLU A 153 -18.98 -7.17 24.96
CA GLU A 153 -20.17 -8.00 25.07
C GLU A 153 -19.96 -9.40 24.47
N ARG A 154 -19.41 -9.46 23.25
CA ARG A 154 -19.13 -10.73 22.55
C ARG A 154 -18.10 -11.57 23.29
N THR A 155 -17.05 -10.93 23.79
CA THR A 155 -16.01 -11.61 24.57
C THR A 155 -16.59 -12.17 25.87
N ALA A 156 -17.45 -11.42 26.57
CA ALA A 156 -18.10 -11.91 27.79
C ALA A 156 -18.92 -13.19 27.54
N LYS A 157 -19.47 -13.34 26.33
CA LYS A 157 -20.18 -14.54 25.87
C LYS A 157 -19.24 -15.64 25.32
N GLY A 158 -17.93 -15.41 25.30
CA GLY A 158 -16.93 -16.34 24.77
C GLY A 158 -16.81 -16.35 23.25
N GLN A 159 -17.46 -15.43 22.52
CA GLN A 159 -17.41 -15.39 21.06
C GLN A 159 -16.05 -14.85 20.55
N PRO A 160 -15.37 -15.54 19.62
CA PRO A 160 -14.17 -15.01 18.98
C PRO A 160 -14.52 -13.82 18.06
N VAL A 161 -13.65 -12.81 18.05
CA VAL A 161 -13.85 -11.58 17.28
C VAL A 161 -12.59 -11.24 16.47
N LEU A 162 -12.80 -10.93 15.19
CA LEU A 162 -11.80 -10.40 14.27
C LEU A 162 -12.17 -8.96 13.92
N VAL A 163 -11.26 -8.03 14.14
CA VAL A 163 -11.44 -6.61 13.81
C VAL A 163 -10.59 -6.26 12.60
N GLY A 164 -11.22 -5.85 11.50
CA GLY A 164 -10.54 -5.37 10.29
C GLY A 164 -10.20 -3.88 10.38
N THR A 165 -8.97 -3.51 10.03
CA THR A 165 -8.55 -2.09 9.92
C THR A 165 -7.81 -1.84 8.61
N ILE A 166 -7.88 -0.61 8.11
CA ILE A 166 -7.30 -0.22 6.81
C ILE A 166 -5.82 0.16 6.88
N SER A 167 -5.30 0.50 8.07
CA SER A 167 -3.91 0.94 8.26
C SER A 167 -3.37 0.51 9.62
N ILE A 168 -2.04 0.41 9.71
CA ILE A 168 -1.32 0.05 10.94
C ILE A 168 -1.62 1.05 12.06
N GLU A 169 -1.65 2.34 11.74
CA GLU A 169 -1.99 3.40 12.70
C GLU A 169 -3.38 3.20 13.31
N LYS A 170 -4.37 2.82 12.49
CA LYS A 170 -5.71 2.51 12.99
C LYS A 170 -5.73 1.22 13.80
N SER A 171 -4.95 0.21 13.42
CA SER A 171 -4.78 -1.01 14.22
C SER A 171 -4.20 -0.70 15.61
N GLU A 172 -3.18 0.16 15.68
CA GLU A 172 -2.55 0.58 16.95
C GLU A 172 -3.49 1.42 17.80
N LEU A 173 -4.28 2.32 17.19
CA LEU A 173 -5.29 3.10 17.90
C LEU A 173 -6.32 2.18 18.56
N VAL A 174 -6.92 1.27 17.79
CA VAL A 174 -7.90 0.30 18.34
C VAL A 174 -7.25 -0.61 19.39
N SER A 175 -6.01 -1.05 19.17
CA SER A 175 -5.23 -1.85 20.13
C SER A 175 -5.02 -1.13 21.46
N ASN A 176 -4.71 0.16 21.44
CA ASN A 176 -4.56 0.96 22.64
C ASN A 176 -5.87 1.08 23.42
N GLU A 177 -6.99 1.32 22.73
CA GLU A 177 -8.31 1.39 23.39
C GLU A 177 -8.76 0.04 23.95
N LEU A 178 -8.48 -1.07 23.24
CA LEU A 178 -8.69 -2.42 23.78
C LEU A 178 -7.84 -2.68 25.03
N THR A 179 -6.58 -2.25 25.03
CA THR A 179 -5.70 -2.38 26.19
C THR A 179 -6.24 -1.61 27.40
N LYS A 180 -6.71 -0.37 27.19
CA LYS A 180 -7.35 0.45 28.24
C LYS A 180 -8.62 -0.21 28.79
N ALA A 181 -9.37 -0.90 27.94
CA ALA A 181 -10.56 -1.67 28.34
C ALA A 181 -10.24 -3.01 29.03
N GLY A 182 -8.96 -3.35 29.22
CA GLY A 182 -8.54 -4.62 29.84
C GLY A 182 -8.73 -5.84 28.93
N ILE A 183 -8.83 -5.60 27.62
CA ILE A 183 -9.11 -6.62 26.61
C ILE A 183 -7.78 -7.13 26.03
N LYS A 184 -7.40 -8.37 26.38
CA LYS A 184 -6.27 -9.07 25.72
C LYS A 184 -6.57 -9.23 24.23
N HIS A 185 -5.57 -8.99 23.39
CA HIS A 185 -5.66 -9.12 21.93
C HIS A 185 -4.26 -9.19 21.30
N ASN A 186 -4.21 -9.57 20.03
CA ASN A 186 -3.03 -9.56 19.17
C ASN A 186 -3.28 -8.68 17.94
N VAL A 187 -2.20 -8.12 17.38
CA VAL A 187 -2.24 -7.26 16.19
C VAL A 187 -1.45 -7.92 15.07
N LEU A 188 -2.04 -8.03 13.88
CA LEU A 188 -1.41 -8.54 12.66
C LEU A 188 -1.08 -7.36 11.75
N ASN A 189 0.19 -7.15 11.43
CA ASN A 189 0.67 -5.95 10.73
C ASN A 189 1.31 -6.25 9.35
N ALA A 190 1.15 -7.47 8.85
CA ALA A 190 1.66 -7.99 7.59
C ALA A 190 3.20 -7.98 7.48
N LYS A 191 3.94 -7.88 8.60
CA LYS A 191 5.42 -7.91 8.58
C LYS A 191 6.00 -9.32 8.71
N PHE A 192 5.30 -10.24 9.37
CA PHE A 192 5.82 -11.57 9.68
C PHE A 192 4.81 -12.68 9.34
N HIS A 193 4.73 -13.03 8.05
CA HIS A 193 3.70 -13.95 7.53
C HIS A 193 3.61 -15.30 8.27
N ALA A 194 4.74 -15.91 8.65
CA ALA A 194 4.73 -17.20 9.35
C ALA A 194 4.14 -17.13 10.77
N ASN A 195 4.47 -16.08 11.51
CA ASN A 195 3.94 -15.86 12.86
C ASN A 195 2.46 -15.51 12.81
N GLU A 196 2.05 -14.68 11.84
CA GLU A 196 0.65 -14.31 11.65
C GLU A 196 -0.23 -15.51 11.29
N ALA A 197 0.27 -16.43 10.47
CA ALA A 197 -0.46 -17.66 10.14
C ALA A 197 -0.73 -18.52 11.38
N ALA A 198 0.27 -18.69 12.25
CA ALA A 198 0.10 -19.42 13.51
C ALA A 198 -0.94 -18.75 14.42
N ILE A 199 -0.93 -17.42 14.44
CA ILE A 199 -1.87 -16.61 15.22
C ILE A 199 -3.31 -16.76 14.67
N VAL A 200 -3.50 -16.64 13.36
CA VAL A 200 -4.81 -16.78 12.70
C VAL A 200 -5.38 -18.18 12.86
N ALA A 201 -4.54 -19.22 12.82
CA ALA A 201 -4.96 -20.61 13.05
C ALA A 201 -5.61 -20.81 14.43
N GLN A 202 -5.20 -20.02 15.43
CA GLN A 202 -5.75 -20.04 16.78
C GLN A 202 -6.87 -19.01 16.99
N ALA A 203 -7.33 -18.32 15.94
CA ALA A 203 -8.26 -17.21 16.11
C ALA A 203 -9.70 -17.59 16.43
N GLY A 204 -10.08 -18.84 16.17
CA GLY A 204 -11.43 -19.37 16.40
C GLY A 204 -11.73 -19.83 17.82
N TYR A 205 -10.77 -19.79 18.76
CA TYR A 205 -10.99 -20.30 20.11
C TYR A 205 -11.89 -19.39 20.98
N PRO A 206 -12.74 -19.95 21.86
CA PRO A 206 -13.64 -19.16 22.71
C PRO A 206 -12.89 -18.35 23.77
N ALA A 207 -13.25 -17.08 23.93
CA ALA A 207 -12.56 -16.14 24.84
C ALA A 207 -12.68 -16.46 26.35
N CYS A 208 -13.59 -17.36 26.73
CA CYS A 208 -13.96 -17.65 28.13
C CYS A 208 -13.28 -18.94 28.69
N GLY A 209 -12.45 -19.63 27.91
CA GLY A 209 -11.71 -20.80 28.38
C GLY A 209 -10.28 -20.46 28.78
N ASP A 210 -9.84 -20.85 29.98
CA ASP A 210 -8.40 -20.91 30.32
C ASP A 210 -7.77 -22.10 29.56
N TYR A 211 -7.72 -22.01 28.22
CA TYR A 211 -6.98 -22.98 27.41
C TYR A 211 -5.49 -22.64 27.51
N ARG A 212 -4.84 -23.23 28.51
CA ARG A 212 -3.38 -23.25 28.62
C ARG A 212 -2.85 -24.30 27.66
N ASP A 213 -2.38 -23.87 26.50
CA ASP A 213 -1.44 -24.69 25.74
C ASP A 213 -0.11 -24.80 26.53
N GLN A 214 0.62 -25.90 26.39
CA GLN A 214 1.86 -26.24 27.10
C GLN A 214 3.02 -25.24 26.84
N HIS A 215 2.77 -24.20 26.04
CA HIS A 215 3.68 -23.09 25.74
C HIS A 215 3.26 -21.72 26.32
N GLY A 216 2.30 -21.67 27.25
CA GLY A 216 2.19 -20.53 28.19
C GLY A 216 1.61 -19.22 27.65
N GLY A 217 0.93 -19.21 26.51
CA GLY A 217 0.18 -18.05 26.03
C GLY A 217 -1.33 -18.21 26.22
N SER A 218 -2.00 -17.20 26.76
CA SER A 218 -3.47 -17.09 26.81
C SER A 218 -3.88 -16.20 25.64
N TRP A 219 -4.41 -16.81 24.56
CA TRP A 219 -4.52 -16.20 23.23
C TRP A 219 -5.96 -15.88 22.87
N TYR A 220 -6.37 -14.62 22.95
CA TYR A 220 -7.72 -14.24 22.51
C TYR A 220 -7.72 -12.86 21.90
N ARG A 221 -8.30 -12.73 20.69
CA ARG A 221 -8.69 -11.50 19.96
C ARG A 221 -7.65 -10.97 18.97
N TYR A 222 -8.12 -10.53 17.80
CA TYR A 222 -7.25 -10.14 16.69
C TYR A 222 -7.70 -8.86 16.02
N CYS A 223 -6.77 -7.92 15.87
CA CYS A 223 -6.88 -6.81 14.93
C CYS A 223 -6.06 -7.18 13.69
N ALA A 224 -6.73 -7.35 12.55
CA ALA A 224 -6.10 -7.70 11.29
C ALA A 224 -6.21 -6.55 10.29
N ARG A 225 -5.14 -6.35 9.54
CA ARG A 225 -5.17 -5.54 8.32
C ARG A 225 -5.70 -6.41 7.18
N TRP A 226 -6.67 -5.89 6.43
CA TRP A 226 -7.13 -6.47 5.16
C TRP A 226 -6.89 -5.47 4.05
#